data_AF-A0A958IKM8-F1
#
_entry.id   AF-A0A958IKM8-F1
#
_cell.length_a   1.000
_cell.length_b   1.000
_cell.length_c   1.000
_cell.angle_alpha   90.00
_cell.angle_beta   90.00
_cell.angle_gamma   90.00
#
_symmetry.space_group_name_H-M   'P 1'
#
loop_
_entity.id
_entity.type
_entity.pdbx_description
1 polymer ?
#
loop_
_entity_poly.entity_id
_entity_poly.type
_entity_poly.pdbx_seq_one_letter_code
_entity_poly.pdbx_strand_id
1 'polypeptide(L)'
;MARTIAKDHDRKREHILRTAARVFAEDGIARASMAQVAKACGISKPNIYHYYDGKDALLFDILDTYLRSLRDQMARLPLKGLSAEEKLRRIVCATLMAYEG
;
A
#
# COMPACT_ATOMS: atom_id res chain seq x y z
N MET A 1 12.77 -29.56 -4.76
CA MET A 1 12.14 -28.73 -5.81
C MET A 1 11.58 -27.49 -5.14
N ALA A 2 12.17 -26.32 -5.39
CA ALA A 2 11.71 -25.07 -4.79
C ALA A 2 10.30 -24.77 -5.30
N ARG A 3 9.32 -24.79 -4.40
CA ARG A 3 7.95 -24.41 -4.71
C ARG A 3 8.00 -22.96 -5.17
N THR A 4 7.80 -22.71 -6.47
CA THR A 4 7.72 -21.37 -7.05
C THR A 4 6.81 -20.55 -6.14
N ILE A 5 7.34 -19.51 -5.49
CA ILE A 5 6.52 -18.56 -4.75
C ILE A 5 5.67 -17.89 -5.83
N ALA A 6 4.52 -18.50 -6.08
CA ALA A 6 3.76 -18.32 -7.29
C ALA A 6 3.02 -17.00 -7.22
N LYS A 7 2.72 -16.43 -8.39
CA LYS A 7 1.90 -15.24 -8.68
C LYS A 7 0.71 -15.00 -7.73
N ASP A 8 0.17 -16.06 -7.12
CA ASP A 8 -0.89 -16.00 -6.10
C ASP A 8 -0.46 -15.38 -4.77
N HIS A 9 0.82 -15.50 -4.38
CA HIS A 9 1.36 -14.91 -3.17
C HIS A 9 1.30 -13.38 -3.23
N ASP A 10 1.72 -12.79 -4.34
CA ASP A 10 1.69 -11.34 -4.55
C ASP A 10 0.25 -10.81 -4.60
N ARG A 11 -0.65 -11.52 -5.30
CA ARG A 11 -2.08 -11.16 -5.34
C ARG A 11 -2.72 -11.22 -3.95
N LYS A 12 -2.38 -12.22 -3.14
CA LYS A 12 -2.86 -12.35 -1.76
C LYS A 12 -2.29 -11.23 -0.89
N ARG A 13 -0.99 -10.95 -0.99
CA ARG A 13 -0.35 -9.84 -0.27
C ARG A 13 -1.04 -8.51 -0.59
N GLU A 14 -1.28 -8.24 -1.87
CA GLU A 14 -1.94 -7.02 -2.33
C GLU A 14 -3.39 -6.91 -1.81
N HIS A 15 -4.13 -8.03 -1.80
CA HIS A 15 -5.46 -8.09 -1.19
C HIS A 15 -5.42 -7.80 0.32
N ILE A 16 -4.44 -8.37 1.05
CA ILE A 16 -4.25 -8.09 2.48
C ILE A 16 -3.97 -6.61 2.70
N LEU A 17 -3.04 -6.01 1.94
CA LEU A 17 -2.69 -4.59 2.07
C LEU A 17 -3.90 -3.67 1.87
N ARG A 18 -4.66 -3.87 0.78
CA ARG A 18 -5.87 -3.06 0.51
C ARG A 18 -6.91 -3.18 1.61
N THR A 19 -7.18 -4.41 2.06
CA THR A 19 -8.20 -4.67 3.07
C THR A 19 -7.78 -4.14 4.44
N ALA A 20 -6.51 -4.30 4.80
CA ALA A 20 -5.93 -3.78 6.02
C ALA A 20 -5.95 -2.24 6.06
N ALA A 21 -5.60 -1.59 4.95
CA ALA A 21 -5.67 -0.13 4.83
C ALA A 21 -7.09 0.39 5.10
N ARG A 22 -8.11 -0.29 4.56
CA ARG A 22 -9.52 0.05 4.85
C ARG A 22 -9.87 -0.13 6.33
N VAL A 23 -9.51 -1.26 6.93
CA VAL A 23 -9.75 -1.52 8.37
C VAL A 23 -9.06 -0.47 9.23
N PHE A 24 -7.82 -0.09 8.91
CA PHE A 24 -7.08 0.92 9.66
C PHE A 24 -7.67 2.33 9.49
N ALA A 25 -8.21 2.66 8.32
CA ALA A 25 -8.88 3.93 8.06
C ALA A 25 -10.24 4.03 8.79
N GLU A 26 -11.02 2.95 8.82
CA GLU A 26 -12.33 2.90 9.47
C GLU A 26 -12.19 2.87 11.01
N ASP A 27 -11.36 1.99 11.55
CA ASP A 27 -11.28 1.74 12.99
C ASP A 27 -10.21 2.56 13.69
N GLY A 28 -9.26 3.14 12.94
CA GLY A 28 -8.04 3.74 13.46
C GLY A 28 -6.99 2.70 13.87
N ILE A 29 -5.71 3.02 13.63
CA ILE A 29 -4.59 2.09 13.84
C ILE A 29 -4.54 1.56 15.27
N ALA A 30 -4.80 2.38 16.29
CA ALA A 30 -4.73 1.97 17.69
C ALA A 30 -5.73 0.84 18.02
N ARG A 31 -6.98 0.95 17.53
CA ARG A 31 -8.07 0.01 17.83
C ARG A 31 -8.08 -1.21 16.91
N ALA A 32 -7.61 -1.08 15.68
CA ALA A 32 -7.52 -2.21 14.76
C ALA A 32 -6.58 -3.32 15.26
N SER A 33 -6.91 -4.56 14.91
CA SER A 33 -6.15 -5.76 15.28
C SER A 33 -5.90 -6.68 14.08
N MET A 34 -4.85 -7.49 14.16
CA MET A 34 -4.55 -8.52 13.14
C MET A 34 -5.70 -9.51 12.94
N ALA A 35 -6.50 -9.76 13.98
CA ALA A 35 -7.66 -10.65 13.89
C ALA A 35 -8.80 -10.03 13.08
N GLN A 36 -9.07 -8.73 13.25
CA GLN A 36 -10.05 -8.00 12.43
C GLN A 36 -9.62 -7.97 10.96
N VAL A 37 -8.33 -7.71 10.69
CA VAL A 37 -7.81 -7.73 9.32
C VAL A 37 -7.94 -9.13 8.70
N ALA A 38 -7.53 -10.19 9.41
CA ALA A 38 -7.68 -11.56 8.91
C ALA A 38 -9.14 -11.89 8.57
N LYS A 39 -10.08 -11.53 9.47
CA LYS A 39 -11.52 -11.69 9.25
C LYS A 39 -11.99 -10.90 8.02
N ALA A 40 -11.58 -9.65 7.87
CA ALA A 40 -11.95 -8.81 6.73
C ALA A 40 -11.40 -9.35 5.40
N CYS A 41 -10.21 -9.96 5.42
CA CYS A 41 -9.59 -10.62 4.27
C CYS A 41 -10.16 -12.02 3.97
N GLY A 42 -11.05 -12.56 4.82
CA GLY A 42 -11.57 -13.92 4.67
C GLY A 42 -10.51 -15.02 4.85
N ILE A 43 -9.44 -14.76 5.62
CA ILE A 43 -8.36 -15.71 5.90
C ILE A 43 -8.27 -16.03 7.39
N SER A 44 -7.62 -17.14 7.73
CA SER A 44 -7.41 -17.51 9.13
C SER A 44 -6.37 -16.61 9.80
N LYS A 45 -6.44 -16.49 11.13
CA LYS A 45 -5.46 -15.74 11.93
C LYS A 45 -4.03 -16.27 11.72
N PRO A 46 -3.73 -17.58 11.74
CA PRO A 46 -2.38 -18.06 11.42
C PRO A 46 -1.91 -17.68 10.01
N ASN A 47 -2.82 -17.65 9.04
CA ASN A 47 -2.48 -17.31 7.65
C ASN A 47 -2.00 -15.87 7.50
N ILE A 48 -2.64 -14.89 8.16
CA ILE A 48 -2.15 -13.51 8.09
C ILE A 48 -0.74 -13.35 8.72
N TYR A 49 -0.42 -14.12 9.76
CA TYR A 49 0.90 -14.11 10.38
C TYR A 49 1.98 -14.80 9.54
N HIS A 50 1.64 -15.55 8.49
CA HIS A 50 2.62 -15.98 7.49
C HIS A 50 3.07 -14.84 6.58
N TYR A 51 2.30 -13.75 6.49
CA TYR A 51 2.63 -12.58 5.68
C TYR A 51 3.24 -11.46 6.52
N TYR A 52 2.76 -11.26 7.75
CA TYR A 52 3.18 -10.14 8.59
C TYR A 52 3.28 -10.54 10.06
N ASP A 53 4.42 -10.23 10.68
CA ASP A 53 4.68 -10.51 12.10
C ASP A 53 3.80 -9.71 13.06
N GLY A 54 3.13 -8.66 12.56
CA GLY A 54 2.21 -7.86 13.36
C GLY A 54 1.63 -6.67 12.62
N LYS A 55 0.86 -5.87 13.37
CA LYS A 55 0.16 -4.69 12.86
C LYS A 55 1.13 -3.63 12.32
N ASP A 56 2.26 -3.43 12.97
CA ASP A 56 3.24 -2.41 12.57
C ASP A 56 3.96 -2.80 11.27
N ALA A 57 4.31 -4.07 11.10
CA ALA A 57 4.89 -4.58 9.85
C ALA A 57 3.90 -4.43 8.68
N LEU A 58 2.62 -4.72 8.93
CA LEU A 58 1.56 -4.53 7.94
C LEU A 58 1.33 -3.05 7.61
N LEU A 59 1.29 -2.19 8.62
CA LEU A 59 1.16 -0.74 8.42
C LEU A 59 2.34 -0.16 7.64
N PHE A 60 3.57 -0.56 7.99
CA PHE A 60 4.76 -0.16 7.27
C PHE A 60 4.66 -0.52 5.79
N ASP A 61 4.24 -1.75 5.48
CA ASP A 61 4.15 -2.21 4.09
C ASP A 61 3.04 -1.51 3.30
N ILE A 62 1.92 -1.14 3.96
CA ILE A 62 0.88 -0.28 3.36
C ILE A 62 1.49 1.07 2.96
N LEU A 63 2.19 1.73 3.90
CA LEU A 63 2.78 3.05 3.67
C LEU A 63 3.89 2.99 2.62
N ASP A 64 4.77 1.99 2.68
CA ASP A 64 5.86 1.81 1.72
C ASP A 64 5.31 1.54 0.31
N THR A 65 4.29 0.68 0.19
CA THR A 65 3.63 0.41 -1.10
C THR A 65 2.99 1.68 -1.67
N TYR A 66 2.31 2.47 -0.85
CA TYR A 66 1.71 3.74 -1.28
C TYR A 66 2.76 4.78 -1.71
N LEU A 67 3.79 5.01 -0.88
CA LEU A 67 4.84 5.99 -1.15
C LEU A 67 5.67 5.61 -2.37
N ARG A 68 5.93 4.32 -2.61
CA ARG A 68 6.56 3.85 -3.85
C ARG A 68 5.70 4.13 -5.07
N SER A 69 4.41 3.88 -5.00
CA SER A 69 3.49 4.20 -6.10
C SER A 69 3.49 5.69 -6.43
N LEU A 70 3.39 6.55 -5.40
CA LEU A 70 3.44 8.00 -5.55
C LEU A 70 4.76 8.47 -6.17
N ARG A 71 5.89 7.95 -5.67
CA ARG A 71 7.23 8.22 -6.24
C ARG A 71 7.30 7.82 -7.71
N ASP A 72 6.82 6.64 -8.05
CA ASP A 72 6.88 6.12 -9.41
C ASP A 72 5.98 6.91 -10.37
N GLN A 73 4.85 7.43 -9.90
CA GLN A 73 4.01 8.37 -10.65
C GLN A 73 4.76 9.68 -10.92
N MET A 74 5.37 10.29 -9.89
CA MET A 74 6.17 11.52 -10.05
C MET A 74 7.34 11.32 -11.01
N ALA A 75 8.04 10.18 -10.92
CA ALA A 75 9.18 9.85 -11.79
C ALA A 75 8.80 9.69 -13.27
N ARG A 76 7.54 9.36 -13.56
CA ARG A 76 7.01 9.22 -14.93
C ARG A 76 6.49 10.53 -15.52
N LEU A 77 6.45 11.63 -14.74
CA LEU A 77 5.97 12.91 -15.25
C LEU A 77 6.85 13.41 -16.40
N PRO A 78 6.27 13.91 -17.49
CA PRO A 78 7.03 14.50 -18.59
C PRO A 78 7.52 15.88 -18.15
N LEU A 79 8.73 15.93 -17.57
CA LEU A 79 9.33 17.15 -17.00
C LEU A 79 10.46 17.74 -17.87
N LYS A 80 10.93 17.01 -18.87
CA LYS A 80 12.05 17.43 -19.74
C LYS A 80 11.67 18.68 -20.55
N GLY A 81 12.56 19.66 -20.59
CA GLY A 81 12.37 20.92 -21.34
C GLY A 81 11.49 21.96 -20.66
N LEU A 82 10.95 21.69 -19.48
CA LEU A 82 10.10 22.63 -18.73
C LEU A 82 10.92 23.55 -17.82
N SER A 83 10.39 24.74 -17.53
CA SER A 83 10.92 25.64 -16.50
C SER A 83 10.82 25.00 -15.11
N ALA A 84 11.60 25.51 -14.14
CA ALA A 84 11.56 25.01 -12.77
C ALA A 84 10.16 25.14 -12.13
N GLU A 85 9.49 26.28 -12.37
CA GLU A 85 8.13 26.55 -11.91
C GLU A 85 7.13 25.53 -12.48
N GLU A 86 7.19 25.28 -13.79
CA GLU A 86 6.30 24.35 -14.47
C GLU A 86 6.51 22.90 -13.98
N LYS A 87 7.76 22.52 -13.69
CA LYS A 87 8.07 21.22 -13.07
C LYS A 87 7.46 21.10 -11.68
N LEU A 88 7.66 22.11 -10.83
CA LEU A 88 7.13 22.13 -9.47
C LEU A 88 5.60 22.04 -9.50
N ARG A 89 4.95 22.85 -10.34
CA ARG A 89 3.50 22.85 -10.53
C ARG A 89 2.98 21.48 -10.92
N ARG A 90 3.61 20.80 -11.89
CA ARG A 90 3.21 19.44 -12.30
C ARG A 90 3.38 18.41 -11.20
N ILE A 91 4.49 18.45 -10.45
CA ILE A 91 4.73 17.54 -9.32
C ILE A 91 3.69 17.75 -8.21
N VAL A 92 3.39 19.01 -7.87
CA VAL A 92 2.39 19.35 -6.85
C VAL A 92 1.00 18.91 -7.30
N CYS A 93 0.59 19.22 -8.54
CA CYS A 93 -0.70 18.77 -9.06
C CYS A 93 -0.82 17.25 -9.08
N ALA A 94 0.20 16.53 -9.56
CA ALA A 94 0.20 15.07 -9.57
C ALA A 94 0.13 14.47 -8.16
N THR A 95 0.82 15.08 -7.20
CA THR A 95 0.74 14.68 -5.79
C THR A 95 -0.66 14.90 -5.25
N LEU A 96 -1.24 16.09 -5.38
CA LEU A 96 -2.57 16.40 -4.88
C LEU A 96 -3.64 15.48 -5.49
N MET A 97 -3.59 15.23 -6.80
CA MET A 97 -4.50 14.30 -7.48
C MET A 97 -4.36 12.85 -7.01
N ALA A 98 -3.19 12.46 -6.48
CA ALA A 98 -3.02 11.11 -5.93
C ALA A 98 -3.69 10.94 -4.54
N TYR A 99 -3.99 12.04 -3.85
CA TYR A 99 -4.73 12.06 -2.59
C TYR A 99 -6.22 12.36 -2.77
N GLU A 100 -6.63 12.88 -3.92
CA GLU A 100 -8.05 12.97 -4.31
C GLU A 100 -8.54 11.58 -4.74
N GLY A 101 -9.15 10.87 -3.78
CA GLY A 101 -9.97 9.68 -4.02
C GLY A 101 -11.42 10.05 -4.23
#